data_AF-A0A9D6QNA0-F1
#
_entry.id   AF-A0A9D6QNA0-F1
#
_cell.length_a   1.000
_cell.length_b   1.000
_cell.length_c   1.000
_cell.angle_alpha   90.00
_cell.angle_beta   90.00
_cell.angle_gamma   90.00
#
_symmetry.space_group_name_H-M   'P 1'
#
loop_
_entity.id
_entity.type
_entity.pdbx_description
1 polymer ?
#
loop_
_entity_poly.entity_id
_entity_poly.type
_entity_poly.pdbx_seq_one_letter_code
_entity_poly.pdbx_strand_id
1 'polypeptide(L)'
;MRPLRPERAPTRPSRYKKLGYGFVVITDHNRVDTAAHFTQFNDEGFLAINGEEVTEDSPSAKEPGHPRVAVHVNAICMDPGATDPAPGPHFATVKSALTSALDYVDAHPGAIAQINHPNYQWALTYDDLKDLKGGSLIEIANQHQIAHNEGDAKHPSVERLWDRLLTEGKDLYGVASDDMHALNQGHGVKWAHPGHGWVQVAASSLTAAGVRDALAAGRFYASTGVELTNVTVLGGTMALDIKPSKGAPKGYVTEFIGKGGRVLSRQQGLKPTYTVKGDEGYVRARVRGPDGKTAWVQPVRVGP
;
A
#
# COMPACT_ATOMS: atom_id res chain seq x y z
N MET A 1 27.52 -8.03 39.44
CA MET A 1 27.17 -7.03 38.40
C MET A 1 27.07 -7.75 37.07
N ARG A 2 25.91 -7.73 36.40
CA ARG A 2 25.81 -8.23 35.00
C ARG A 2 26.27 -7.10 34.08
N PRO A 3 27.14 -7.35 33.09
CA PRO A 3 27.52 -6.32 32.14
C PRO A 3 26.29 -5.89 31.33
N LEU A 4 26.07 -4.58 31.23
CA LEU A 4 25.16 -4.00 30.25
C LEU A 4 25.66 -4.43 28.86
N ARG A 5 24.92 -5.32 28.19
CA ARG A 5 25.18 -5.58 26.77
C ARG A 5 24.92 -4.26 26.02
N PRO A 6 25.79 -3.86 25.07
CA PRO A 6 25.48 -2.71 24.22
C PRO A 6 24.11 -2.94 23.58
N GLU A 7 23.26 -1.90 23.55
CA GLU A 7 21.98 -1.96 22.84
C GLU A 7 22.25 -2.50 21.43
N ARG A 8 21.56 -3.59 21.07
CA ARG A 8 21.60 -4.09 19.69
C ARG A 8 21.15 -2.96 18.77
N ALA A 9 21.81 -2.79 17.63
CA ALA A 9 21.39 -1.85 16.60
C ALA A 9 19.88 -2.04 16.30
N PRO A 10 19.12 -0.95 16.06
CA PRO A 10 17.69 -1.06 15.82
C PRO A 10 17.42 -1.97 14.61
N THR A 11 16.46 -2.88 14.73
CA THR A 11 15.94 -3.68 13.60
C THR A 11 14.69 -3.04 13.02
N ARG A 12 14.32 -3.39 11.78
CA ARG A 12 13.10 -2.86 11.14
C ARG A 12 11.84 -3.08 12.00
N PRO A 13 11.56 -4.30 12.50
CA PRO A 13 10.40 -4.51 13.37
C PRO A 13 10.42 -3.66 14.65
N SER A 14 11.56 -3.59 15.34
CA SER A 14 11.67 -2.80 16.58
C SER A 14 11.41 -1.30 16.36
N ARG A 15 11.76 -0.78 15.18
CA ARG A 15 11.56 0.63 14.82
C ARG A 15 10.09 0.94 14.60
N TYR A 16 9.36 0.13 13.83
CA TYR A 16 7.92 0.32 13.63
C TYR A 16 7.14 0.15 14.93
N LYS A 17 7.50 -0.83 15.77
CA LYS A 17 6.91 -0.98 17.11
C LYS A 17 7.08 0.28 17.96
N LYS A 18 8.28 0.88 17.97
CA LYS A 18 8.54 2.14 18.70
C LYS A 18 7.75 3.33 18.15
N LEU A 19 7.40 3.32 16.86
CA LEU A 19 6.55 4.34 16.23
C LEU A 19 5.05 4.13 16.50
N GLY A 20 4.67 3.06 17.21
CA GLY A 20 3.28 2.79 17.61
C GLY A 20 2.46 2.02 16.57
N TYR A 21 3.10 1.39 15.59
CA TYR A 21 2.42 0.53 14.63
C TYR A 21 1.95 -0.77 15.30
N GLY A 22 0.80 -1.29 14.87
CA GLY A 22 0.32 -2.61 15.32
C GLY A 22 0.96 -3.77 14.56
N PHE A 23 1.41 -3.57 13.33
CA PHE A 23 2.12 -4.60 12.57
C PHE A 23 3.10 -4.00 11.56
N VAL A 24 4.00 -4.84 11.04
CA VAL A 24 4.85 -4.56 9.89
C VAL A 24 4.98 -5.84 9.05
N VAL A 25 4.99 -5.71 7.73
CA VAL A 25 5.36 -6.80 6.82
C VAL A 25 6.79 -6.56 6.38
N ILE A 26 7.67 -7.54 6.53
CA ILE A 26 9.05 -7.45 6.05
C ILE A 26 9.11 -8.09 4.67
N THR A 27 9.44 -7.29 3.66
CA THR A 27 9.40 -7.66 2.24
C THR A 27 10.75 -7.41 1.60
N ASP A 28 11.77 -8.16 2.03
CA ASP A 28 13.08 -8.07 1.38
C ASP A 28 13.00 -8.62 -0.06
N HIS A 29 13.83 -8.07 -0.95
CA HIS A 29 13.86 -8.45 -2.36
C HIS A 29 14.21 -9.93 -2.55
N ASN A 30 13.32 -10.68 -3.21
CA ASN A 30 13.51 -12.08 -3.59
C ASN A 30 14.00 -12.98 -2.44
N ARG A 31 13.52 -12.69 -1.23
CA ARG A 31 13.88 -13.41 -0.02
C ARG A 31 12.76 -13.37 1.02
N VAL A 32 12.26 -14.54 1.37
CA VAL A 32 11.46 -14.72 2.58
C VAL A 32 12.41 -14.90 3.77
N ASP A 33 12.39 -13.97 4.71
CA ASP A 33 13.08 -14.16 5.98
C ASP A 33 12.29 -15.14 6.87
N THR A 34 13.00 -16.07 7.50
CA THR A 34 12.35 -17.11 8.31
C THR A 34 11.73 -16.53 9.58
N ALA A 35 10.56 -17.04 9.99
CA ALA A 35 9.81 -16.55 11.16
C ALA A 35 10.64 -16.49 12.46
N ALA A 36 11.67 -17.34 12.61
CA ALA A 36 12.55 -17.32 13.77
C ALA A 36 13.21 -15.93 14.00
N HIS A 37 13.45 -15.16 12.94
CA HIS A 37 14.06 -13.83 13.04
C HIS A 37 13.09 -12.74 13.52
N PHE A 38 11.79 -12.88 13.24
CA PHE A 38 10.82 -11.82 13.53
C PHE A 38 9.87 -12.14 14.69
N THR A 39 9.61 -13.41 14.98
CA THR A 39 8.74 -13.83 16.09
C THR A 39 9.19 -13.29 17.45
N GLN A 40 10.49 -13.04 17.65
CA GLN A 40 11.03 -12.41 18.86
C GLN A 40 10.51 -10.98 19.12
N PHE A 41 9.96 -10.29 18.11
CA PHE A 41 9.40 -8.94 18.26
C PHE A 41 7.89 -8.95 18.53
N ASN A 42 7.22 -10.09 18.31
CA ASN A 42 5.77 -10.22 18.40
C ASN A 42 5.31 -10.24 19.85
N ASP A 43 4.23 -9.52 20.14
CA ASP A 43 3.50 -9.57 21.40
C ASP A 43 2.02 -9.22 21.18
N GLU A 44 1.28 -8.99 22.26
CA GLU A 44 -0.16 -8.66 22.20
C GLU A 44 -0.47 -7.36 21.44
N GLY A 45 0.51 -6.45 21.30
CA GLY A 45 0.34 -5.15 20.66
C GLY A 45 1.09 -4.96 19.34
N PHE A 46 1.94 -5.93 18.94
CA PHE A 46 2.76 -5.81 17.74
C PHE A 46 2.96 -7.13 17.01
N LEU A 47 2.84 -7.10 15.68
CA LEU A 47 3.06 -8.25 14.82
C LEU A 47 4.04 -7.95 13.67
N ALA A 48 5.17 -8.64 13.63
CA ALA A 48 5.99 -8.73 12.45
C ALA A 48 5.54 -9.92 11.59
N ILE A 49 5.22 -9.64 10.34
CA ILE A 49 4.67 -10.56 9.35
C ILE A 49 5.70 -10.79 8.26
N ASN A 50 5.81 -12.03 7.80
CA ASN A 50 6.66 -12.36 6.66
C ASN A 50 6.02 -11.91 5.35
N GLY A 51 6.86 -11.42 4.48
CA GLY A 51 6.56 -11.25 3.08
C GLY A 51 7.84 -11.28 2.26
N GLU A 52 7.70 -10.96 1.00
CA GLU A 52 8.79 -10.91 0.03
C GLU A 52 8.44 -9.83 -1.01
N GLU A 53 9.41 -9.01 -1.40
CA GLU A 53 9.25 -8.18 -2.59
C GLU A 53 9.79 -8.94 -3.80
N VAL A 54 8.89 -9.59 -4.53
CA VAL A 54 9.21 -10.31 -5.77
C VAL A 54 9.63 -9.27 -6.80
N THR A 55 10.86 -9.42 -7.27
CA THR A 55 11.58 -8.41 -8.03
C THR A 55 12.01 -8.97 -9.37
N GLU A 56 11.29 -8.52 -10.39
CA GLU A 56 11.48 -8.92 -11.77
C GLU A 56 11.93 -7.73 -12.62
N ASP A 57 12.37 -8.00 -13.86
CA ASP A 57 12.72 -6.93 -14.79
C ASP A 57 12.41 -7.28 -16.25
N SER A 58 12.34 -6.24 -17.09
CA SER A 58 12.15 -6.35 -18.53
C SER A 58 12.98 -5.31 -19.27
N PRO A 59 13.50 -5.59 -20.49
CA PRO A 59 14.03 -4.54 -21.35
C PRO A 59 13.02 -3.43 -21.54
N SER A 60 13.47 -2.18 -21.45
CA SER A 60 12.60 -1.02 -21.57
C SER A 60 13.44 0.23 -21.82
N ALA A 61 12.98 1.09 -22.73
CA ALA A 61 13.57 2.41 -22.98
C ALA A 61 12.71 3.53 -22.37
N LYS A 62 11.94 3.23 -21.32
CA LYS A 62 11.05 4.21 -20.66
C LYS A 62 11.82 5.32 -19.93
N GLU A 63 13.05 5.03 -19.48
CA GLU A 63 13.95 6.04 -18.90
C GLU A 63 15.31 6.08 -19.62
N PRO A 64 15.87 7.27 -19.91
CA PRO A 64 17.19 7.41 -20.49
C PRO A 64 18.28 6.79 -19.61
N GLY A 65 19.13 5.93 -20.19
CA GLY A 65 20.24 5.30 -19.47
C GLY A 65 19.85 4.07 -18.64
N HIS A 66 18.57 3.70 -18.61
CA HIS A 66 18.07 2.50 -17.93
C HIS A 66 17.56 1.51 -18.98
N PRO A 67 18.37 0.53 -19.43
CA PRO A 67 17.98 -0.40 -20.50
C PRO A 67 16.91 -1.41 -20.08
N ARG A 68 16.59 -1.45 -18.78
CA ARG A 68 15.61 -2.34 -18.17
C ARG A 68 14.83 -1.56 -17.11
N VAL A 69 13.58 -1.95 -16.90
CA VAL A 69 12.74 -1.47 -15.80
C VAL A 69 12.43 -2.62 -14.86
N ALA A 70 12.41 -2.32 -13.57
CA ALA A 70 12.04 -3.27 -12.53
C ALA A 70 10.51 -3.34 -12.37
N VAL A 71 10.00 -4.52 -12.06
CA VAL A 71 8.60 -4.80 -11.79
C VAL A 71 8.54 -5.50 -10.44
N HIS A 72 7.90 -4.86 -9.46
CA HIS A 72 7.88 -5.36 -8.10
C HIS A 72 6.45 -5.72 -7.65
N VAL A 73 6.33 -6.87 -7.00
CA VAL A 73 5.09 -7.33 -6.36
C VAL A 73 5.43 -7.83 -4.96
N ASN A 74 4.80 -7.25 -3.95
CA ASN A 74 4.88 -7.81 -2.60
C ASN A 74 3.98 -9.03 -2.48
N ALA A 75 4.57 -10.14 -2.02
CA ALA A 75 3.87 -11.29 -1.49
C ALA A 75 3.70 -11.09 0.03
N ILE A 76 2.53 -10.60 0.46
CA ILE A 76 2.27 -10.29 1.86
C ILE A 76 1.71 -11.52 2.58
N CYS A 77 2.12 -11.75 3.83
CA CYS A 77 1.71 -12.92 4.63
C CYS A 77 2.19 -14.27 4.06
N MET A 78 3.38 -14.27 3.43
CA MET A 78 4.04 -15.49 2.99
C MET A 78 4.27 -16.47 4.15
N ASP A 79 4.14 -17.76 3.87
CA ASP A 79 4.47 -18.80 4.86
C ASP A 79 5.97 -18.71 5.21
N PRO A 80 6.36 -18.59 6.50
CA PRO A 80 7.76 -18.70 6.93
C PRO A 80 8.51 -19.94 6.45
N GLY A 81 7.80 -21.03 6.16
CA GLY A 81 8.35 -22.27 5.65
C GLY A 81 8.46 -22.33 4.12
N ALA A 82 8.03 -21.31 3.39
CA ALA A 82 8.16 -21.27 1.93
C ALA A 82 9.65 -21.34 1.53
N THR A 83 9.97 -22.28 0.65
CA THR A 83 11.35 -22.51 0.16
C THR A 83 11.48 -22.29 -1.34
N ASP A 84 10.37 -22.13 -2.05
CA ASP A 84 10.38 -21.87 -3.48
C ASP A 84 10.99 -20.49 -3.72
N PRO A 85 12.02 -20.37 -4.57
CA PRO A 85 12.60 -19.07 -4.87
C PRO A 85 11.65 -18.28 -5.78
N ALA A 86 11.67 -16.95 -5.63
CA ALA A 86 11.09 -16.05 -6.62
C ALA A 86 11.58 -16.41 -8.05
N PRO A 87 10.74 -16.26 -9.09
CA PRO A 87 11.09 -16.63 -10.47
C PRO A 87 12.40 -15.99 -10.94
N GLY A 88 12.62 -14.73 -10.54
CA GLY A 88 13.85 -14.01 -10.79
C GLY A 88 13.86 -13.37 -12.18
N PRO A 89 14.75 -12.39 -12.38
CA PRO A 89 14.60 -11.39 -13.42
C PRO A 89 14.75 -11.93 -14.85
N HIS A 90 14.60 -11.04 -15.82
CA HIS A 90 14.88 -11.23 -17.25
C HIS A 90 13.73 -11.69 -18.13
N PHE A 91 12.56 -11.08 -17.94
CA PHE A 91 11.41 -11.28 -18.80
C PHE A 91 11.51 -10.48 -20.10
N ALA A 92 10.80 -10.94 -21.13
CA ALA A 92 10.75 -10.27 -22.43
C ALA A 92 9.91 -8.98 -22.41
N THR A 93 8.89 -8.92 -21.55
CA THR A 93 7.99 -7.77 -21.43
C THR A 93 7.68 -7.47 -19.96
N VAL A 94 7.31 -6.21 -19.67
CA VAL A 94 6.79 -5.77 -18.37
C VAL A 94 5.58 -6.61 -17.95
N LYS A 95 4.64 -6.85 -18.87
CA LYS A 95 3.45 -7.65 -18.60
C LYS A 95 3.79 -9.09 -18.22
N SER A 96 4.76 -9.72 -18.89
CA SER A 96 5.21 -11.08 -18.53
C SER A 96 5.93 -11.11 -17.18
N ALA A 97 6.72 -10.09 -16.85
CA ALA A 97 7.35 -9.97 -15.52
C ALA A 97 6.29 -9.87 -14.42
N LEU A 98 5.30 -8.98 -14.61
CA LEU A 98 4.21 -8.78 -13.67
C LEU A 98 3.35 -10.04 -13.50
N THR A 99 3.00 -10.69 -14.61
CA THR A 99 2.22 -11.95 -14.59
C THR A 99 2.97 -13.03 -13.82
N SER A 100 4.27 -13.21 -14.09
CA SER A 100 5.09 -14.20 -13.38
C SER A 100 5.16 -13.94 -11.88
N ALA A 101 5.32 -12.69 -11.47
CA ALA A 101 5.35 -12.34 -10.06
C ALA A 101 4.00 -12.60 -9.38
N LEU A 102 2.87 -12.26 -10.03
CA LEU A 102 1.53 -12.54 -9.52
C LEU A 102 1.25 -14.05 -9.42
N ASP A 103 1.59 -14.81 -10.45
CA ASP A 103 1.44 -16.28 -10.47
C ASP A 103 2.25 -16.93 -9.34
N TYR A 104 3.45 -16.40 -9.06
CA TYR A 104 4.26 -16.84 -7.92
C TYR A 104 3.56 -16.56 -6.58
N VAL A 105 2.98 -15.38 -6.38
CA VAL A 105 2.24 -15.11 -5.13
C VAL A 105 0.99 -16.00 -5.01
N ASP A 106 0.24 -16.20 -6.11
CA ASP A 106 -0.94 -17.04 -6.13
C ASP A 106 -0.64 -18.53 -5.86
N ALA A 107 0.57 -18.98 -6.17
CA ALA A 107 1.06 -20.32 -5.85
C ALA A 107 1.36 -20.51 -4.34
N HIS A 108 1.34 -19.45 -3.52
CA HIS A 108 1.58 -19.49 -2.08
C HIS A 108 0.28 -19.27 -1.29
N PRO A 109 -0.39 -20.35 -0.82
CA PRO A 109 -1.66 -20.24 -0.13
C PRO A 109 -1.58 -19.34 1.11
N GLY A 110 -2.49 -18.36 1.18
CA GLY A 110 -2.52 -17.41 2.29
C GLY A 110 -1.62 -16.19 2.10
N ALA A 111 -0.82 -16.12 1.03
CA ALA A 111 -0.23 -14.86 0.61
C ALA A 111 -1.25 -13.98 -0.11
N ILE A 112 -1.02 -12.68 -0.15
CA ILE A 112 -1.79 -11.72 -0.94
C ILE A 112 -0.84 -10.84 -1.74
N ALA A 113 -1.14 -10.69 -3.03
CA ALA A 113 -0.33 -9.88 -3.94
C ALA A 113 -0.65 -8.39 -3.80
N GLN A 114 0.40 -7.59 -3.65
CA GLN A 114 0.40 -6.14 -3.75
C GLN A 114 1.30 -5.71 -4.90
N ILE A 115 0.73 -4.99 -5.87
CA ILE A 115 1.49 -4.37 -6.95
C ILE A 115 2.19 -3.12 -6.39
N ASN A 116 3.52 -3.10 -6.44
CA ASN A 116 4.29 -2.02 -5.85
C ASN A 116 4.52 -0.88 -6.84
N HIS A 117 4.62 0.34 -6.30
CA HIS A 117 5.03 1.60 -6.91
C HIS A 117 4.99 1.65 -8.46
N PRO A 118 3.80 1.62 -9.10
CA PRO A 118 3.66 1.50 -10.56
C PRO A 118 4.49 2.48 -11.41
N ASN A 119 4.69 3.70 -10.89
CA ASN A 119 5.43 4.77 -11.56
C ASN A 119 6.94 4.75 -11.29
N TYR A 120 7.47 3.86 -10.45
CA TYR A 120 8.92 3.68 -10.32
C TYR A 120 9.50 3.25 -11.67
N GLN A 121 10.48 4.01 -12.19
CA GLN A 121 11.02 3.87 -13.55
C GLN A 121 9.95 3.90 -14.67
N TRP A 122 8.76 4.41 -14.37
CA TRP A 122 7.57 4.35 -15.23
C TRP A 122 7.22 2.93 -15.67
N ALA A 123 7.54 1.93 -14.84
CA ALA A 123 7.52 0.53 -15.20
C ALA A 123 6.13 0.05 -15.64
N LEU A 124 5.07 0.38 -14.88
CA LEU A 124 3.73 -0.15 -15.09
C LEU A 124 2.78 0.91 -15.66
N THR A 125 2.13 0.56 -16.77
CA THR A 125 1.08 1.38 -17.40
C THR A 125 -0.29 0.76 -17.19
N TYR A 126 -1.34 1.49 -17.55
CA TYR A 126 -2.68 0.96 -17.60
C TYR A 126 -2.80 -0.31 -18.49
N ASP A 127 -2.12 -0.36 -19.64
CA ASP A 127 -2.20 -1.52 -20.54
C ASP A 127 -1.52 -2.78 -19.97
N ASP A 128 -0.55 -2.59 -19.09
CA ASP A 128 0.07 -3.69 -18.34
C ASP A 128 -0.89 -4.23 -17.27
N LEU A 129 -1.75 -3.38 -16.71
CA LEU A 129 -2.61 -3.68 -15.55
C LEU A 129 -4.05 -4.11 -15.89
N LYS A 130 -4.61 -3.63 -17.01
CA LYS A 130 -6.05 -3.78 -17.33
C LYS A 130 -6.51 -5.22 -17.55
N ASP A 131 -5.61 -6.13 -17.94
CA ASP A 131 -5.96 -7.52 -18.23
C ASP A 131 -5.53 -8.48 -17.12
N LEU A 132 -4.96 -7.97 -16.03
CA LEU A 132 -4.44 -8.83 -14.97
C LEU A 132 -5.55 -9.66 -14.33
N LYS A 133 -5.20 -10.92 -14.07
CA LYS A 133 -5.90 -11.84 -13.21
C LYS A 133 -5.05 -11.98 -11.95
N GLY A 134 -5.65 -11.85 -10.77
CA GLY A 134 -4.90 -11.74 -9.52
C GLY A 134 -4.42 -10.31 -9.24
N GLY A 135 -3.78 -10.13 -8.08
CA GLY A 135 -3.46 -8.81 -7.52
C GLY A 135 -4.67 -8.20 -6.79
N SER A 136 -4.55 -8.07 -5.47
CA SER A 136 -5.62 -7.52 -4.63
C SER A 136 -5.35 -6.08 -4.21
N LEU A 137 -4.07 -5.70 -4.18
CA LEU A 137 -3.60 -4.41 -3.66
C LEU A 137 -2.71 -3.71 -4.71
N ILE A 138 -2.72 -2.38 -4.70
CA ILE A 138 -1.83 -1.55 -5.52
C ILE A 138 -1.34 -0.35 -4.70
N GLU A 139 -0.03 -0.10 -4.69
CA GLU A 139 0.52 1.08 -4.04
C GLU A 139 0.08 2.34 -4.78
N ILE A 140 -0.70 3.19 -4.10
CA ILE A 140 -1.10 4.51 -4.59
C ILE A 140 -0.26 5.64 -3.98
N ALA A 141 0.48 5.34 -2.92
CA ALA A 141 1.40 6.25 -2.26
C ALA A 141 2.57 5.47 -1.63
N ASN A 142 3.68 5.40 -2.35
CA ASN A 142 4.95 4.89 -1.83
C ASN A 142 5.83 6.08 -1.40
N GLN A 143 6.38 6.07 -0.18
CA GLN A 143 7.13 7.21 0.35
C GLN A 143 8.59 7.28 -0.11
N HIS A 144 9.04 6.35 -0.94
CA HIS A 144 10.30 6.48 -1.64
C HIS A 144 10.24 7.62 -2.68
N GLN A 145 11.24 8.48 -2.69
CA GLN A 145 11.24 9.75 -3.45
C GLN A 145 11.21 9.58 -4.97
N ILE A 146 11.55 8.39 -5.46
CA ILE A 146 11.63 8.05 -6.88
C ILE A 146 10.46 7.16 -7.32
N ALA A 147 9.45 6.96 -6.46
CA ALA A 147 8.25 6.20 -6.82
C ALA A 147 7.30 6.99 -7.74
N HIS A 148 7.50 8.31 -7.87
CA HIS A 148 6.76 9.18 -8.80
C HIS A 148 5.23 9.08 -8.68
N ASN A 149 4.68 9.02 -7.45
CA ASN A 149 3.25 8.84 -7.19
C ASN A 149 2.34 9.82 -7.95
N GLU A 150 2.73 11.09 -8.04
CA GLU A 150 1.94 12.15 -8.70
C GLU A 150 2.02 12.11 -10.24
N GLY A 151 2.87 11.27 -10.81
CA GLY A 151 3.12 11.23 -12.25
C GLY A 151 3.86 12.45 -12.77
N ASP A 152 3.77 12.68 -14.08
CA ASP A 152 4.31 13.85 -14.77
C ASP A 152 3.43 14.26 -15.97
N ALA A 153 3.96 15.05 -16.90
CA ALA A 153 3.23 15.49 -18.09
C ALA A 153 2.83 14.34 -19.06
N LYS A 154 3.54 13.21 -19.03
CA LYS A 154 3.37 12.05 -19.91
C LYS A 154 2.77 10.84 -19.20
N HIS A 155 2.94 10.77 -17.89
CA HIS A 155 2.54 9.64 -17.05
C HIS A 155 1.48 10.08 -16.04
N PRO A 156 0.32 9.38 -15.94
CA PRO A 156 -0.69 9.73 -14.94
C PRO A 156 -0.15 9.51 -13.52
N SER A 157 -0.73 10.23 -12.55
CA SER A 157 -0.55 9.84 -11.14
C SER A 157 -1.06 8.42 -10.91
N VAL A 158 -0.49 7.74 -9.92
CA VAL A 158 -0.92 6.37 -9.59
C VAL A 158 -2.36 6.36 -9.09
N GLU A 159 -2.82 7.42 -8.40
CA GLU A 159 -4.23 7.55 -8.03
C GLU A 159 -5.16 7.63 -9.26
N ARG A 160 -4.76 8.33 -10.32
CA ARG A 160 -5.52 8.37 -11.59
C ARG A 160 -5.50 7.03 -12.31
N LEU A 161 -4.38 6.31 -12.26
CA LEU A 161 -4.25 4.96 -12.79
C LEU A 161 -5.20 4.00 -12.05
N TRP A 162 -5.22 4.07 -10.72
CA TRP A 162 -6.13 3.30 -9.87
C TRP A 162 -7.60 3.61 -10.19
N ASP A 163 -7.99 4.88 -10.27
CA ASP A 163 -9.36 5.28 -10.65
C ASP A 163 -9.79 4.70 -12.00
N ARG A 164 -8.89 4.68 -12.98
CA ARG A 164 -9.16 4.08 -14.29
C ARG A 164 -9.40 2.57 -14.19
N LEU A 165 -8.56 1.85 -13.45
CA LEU A 165 -8.72 0.41 -13.24
C LEU A 165 -10.05 0.11 -12.51
N LEU A 166 -10.38 0.88 -11.47
CA LEU A 166 -11.66 0.76 -10.77
C LEU A 166 -12.83 1.00 -11.71
N THR A 167 -12.75 2.01 -12.58
CA THR A 167 -13.83 2.34 -13.53
C THR A 167 -14.13 1.20 -14.49
N GLU A 168 -13.12 0.42 -14.84
CA GLU A 168 -13.24 -0.72 -15.76
C GLU A 168 -13.57 -2.04 -15.04
N GLY A 169 -13.90 -1.97 -13.75
CA GLY A 169 -14.39 -3.11 -12.98
C GLY A 169 -13.30 -3.93 -12.30
N LYS A 170 -12.05 -3.45 -12.23
CA LYS A 170 -11.00 -4.12 -11.42
C LYS A 170 -11.21 -3.87 -9.94
N ASP A 171 -11.34 -4.92 -9.15
CA ASP A 171 -11.41 -4.85 -7.69
C ASP A 171 -10.00 -4.84 -7.10
N LEU A 172 -9.38 -3.65 -7.10
CA LEU A 172 -8.05 -3.39 -6.55
C LEU A 172 -8.14 -2.38 -5.40
N TYR A 173 -7.51 -2.67 -4.27
CA TYR A 173 -7.46 -1.76 -3.13
C TYR A 173 -6.16 -0.95 -3.09
N GLY A 174 -6.26 0.35 -2.85
CA GLY A 174 -5.12 1.26 -2.81
C GLY A 174 -4.43 1.23 -1.45
N VAL A 175 -3.12 1.01 -1.43
CA VAL A 175 -2.30 1.01 -0.21
C VAL A 175 -1.28 2.14 -0.20
N ALA A 176 -0.81 2.50 0.98
CA ALA A 176 0.33 3.40 1.17
C ALA A 176 1.40 2.69 2.01
N SER A 177 2.65 2.89 1.67
CA SER A 177 3.80 2.21 2.28
C SER A 177 5.00 3.15 2.38
N ASP A 178 5.90 2.86 3.31
CA ASP A 178 7.15 3.60 3.44
C ASP A 178 8.19 3.21 2.39
N ASP A 179 8.22 1.93 2.01
CA ASP A 179 9.31 1.33 1.22
C ASP A 179 10.69 1.65 1.81
N MET A 180 10.80 1.36 3.11
CA MET A 180 11.88 1.85 3.95
C MET A 180 13.21 1.14 3.65
N HIS A 181 14.21 1.95 3.30
CA HIS A 181 15.57 1.51 3.02
C HIS A 181 16.59 1.97 4.06
N ALA A 182 16.22 2.92 4.94
CA ALA A 182 17.10 3.42 5.99
C ALA A 182 16.38 3.65 7.33
N LEU A 183 16.89 3.00 8.39
CA LEU A 183 16.33 3.09 9.75
C LEU A 183 16.60 4.41 10.47
N ASN A 184 17.70 5.09 10.11
CA ASN A 184 18.15 6.31 10.75
C ASN A 184 18.20 7.46 9.74
N GLN A 185 17.79 8.65 10.17
CA GLN A 185 17.81 9.89 9.38
C GLN A 185 19.24 10.44 9.09
N GLY A 186 20.29 9.65 9.35
CA GLY A 186 21.70 10.04 9.22
C GLY A 186 22.32 9.75 7.85
N HIS A 187 21.67 8.95 7.02
CA HIS A 187 21.97 8.91 5.59
C HIS A 187 21.08 9.99 4.98
N GLY A 188 21.67 10.98 4.29
CA GLY A 188 20.97 12.22 3.89
C GLY A 188 19.61 11.98 3.23
N VAL A 189 18.80 13.05 3.16
CA VAL A 189 17.37 13.15 2.78
C VAL A 189 16.88 12.23 1.64
N LYS A 190 17.77 11.64 0.83
CA LYS A 190 17.49 10.75 -0.31
C LYS A 190 16.96 9.35 0.01
N TRP A 191 16.94 8.90 1.27
CA TRP A 191 16.52 7.54 1.63
C TRP A 191 15.11 7.51 2.25
N ALA A 192 14.32 6.50 1.88
CA ALA A 192 13.01 6.26 2.47
C ALA A 192 13.15 5.81 3.94
N HIS A 193 12.43 6.53 4.82
CA HIS A 193 12.44 6.34 6.27
C HIS A 193 11.10 5.79 6.78
N PRO A 194 11.06 5.17 7.96
CA PRO A 194 9.81 4.64 8.51
C PRO A 194 8.92 5.75 9.06
N GLY A 195 7.60 5.60 8.92
CA GLY A 195 6.60 6.44 9.57
C GLY A 195 5.84 7.42 8.66
N HIS A 196 5.91 7.28 7.34
CA HIS A 196 5.39 8.24 6.38
C HIS A 196 4.25 7.72 5.51
N GLY A 197 4.11 6.41 5.33
CA GLY A 197 3.09 5.75 4.51
C GLY A 197 2.66 4.43 5.14
N TRP A 198 1.35 4.23 5.30
CA TRP A 198 0.81 3.11 6.07
C TRP A 198 -0.65 2.81 5.76
N VAL A 199 -1.14 1.69 6.31
CA VAL A 199 -2.56 1.30 6.29
C VAL A 199 -3.08 1.11 7.72
N GLN A 200 -4.32 1.54 7.97
CA GLN A 200 -5.06 1.17 9.19
C GLN A 200 -6.00 0.01 8.86
N VAL A 201 -5.77 -1.14 9.47
CA VAL A 201 -6.55 -2.35 9.18
C VAL A 201 -7.64 -2.55 10.24
N ALA A 202 -8.86 -2.83 9.80
CA ALA A 202 -9.98 -3.25 10.65
C ALA A 202 -10.03 -4.78 10.72
N ALA A 203 -9.14 -5.36 11.54
CA ALA A 203 -9.07 -6.79 11.81
C ALA A 203 -9.71 -7.14 13.16
N SER A 204 -10.33 -8.32 13.27
CA SER A 204 -10.92 -8.82 14.52
C SER A 204 -9.88 -9.29 15.55
N SER A 205 -8.66 -9.55 15.10
CA SER A 205 -7.53 -9.95 15.94
C SER A 205 -6.21 -9.50 15.29
N LEU A 206 -5.20 -9.23 16.12
CA LEU A 206 -3.85 -8.92 15.66
C LEU A 206 -3.08 -10.21 15.33
N THR A 207 -3.46 -10.84 14.23
CA THR A 207 -2.81 -12.05 13.69
C THR A 207 -2.50 -11.86 12.21
N ALA A 208 -1.55 -12.63 11.66
CA ALA A 208 -1.20 -12.51 10.24
C ALA A 208 -2.42 -12.80 9.35
N ALA A 209 -3.20 -13.83 9.70
CA ALA A 209 -4.47 -14.15 9.04
C ALA A 209 -5.49 -13.01 9.16
N GLY A 210 -5.68 -12.43 10.36
CA GLY A 210 -6.61 -11.33 10.56
C GLY A 210 -6.24 -10.07 9.75
N VAL A 211 -4.95 -9.73 9.70
CA VAL A 211 -4.44 -8.63 8.87
C VAL A 211 -4.66 -8.91 7.39
N ARG A 212 -4.26 -10.08 6.90
CA ARG A 212 -4.46 -10.50 5.51
C ARG A 212 -5.93 -10.45 5.11
N ASP A 213 -6.83 -11.04 5.89
CA ASP A 213 -8.25 -11.14 5.56
C ASP A 213 -8.92 -9.77 5.49
N ALA A 214 -8.45 -8.82 6.30
CA ALA A 214 -8.92 -7.45 6.24
C ALA A 214 -8.35 -6.68 5.05
N LEU A 215 -7.07 -6.89 4.67
CA LEU A 215 -6.50 -6.35 3.43
C LEU A 215 -7.21 -6.91 2.19
N ALA A 216 -7.40 -8.22 2.12
CA ALA A 216 -8.07 -8.91 1.02
C ALA A 216 -9.52 -8.46 0.81
N ALA A 217 -10.19 -8.05 1.89
CA ALA A 217 -11.57 -7.57 1.85
C ALA A 217 -11.71 -6.05 1.79
N GLY A 218 -10.61 -5.30 1.64
CA GLY A 218 -10.65 -3.83 1.60
C GLY A 218 -11.06 -3.17 2.92
N ARG A 219 -11.00 -3.90 4.05
CA ARG A 219 -11.35 -3.40 5.39
C ARG A 219 -10.19 -2.62 6.00
N PHE A 220 -9.75 -1.58 5.32
CA PHE A 220 -8.68 -0.69 5.76
C PHE A 220 -8.79 0.68 5.11
N TYR A 221 -7.97 1.64 5.53
CA TYR A 221 -7.67 2.85 4.76
C TYR A 221 -6.16 3.02 4.65
N ALA A 222 -5.70 3.63 3.56
CA ALA A 222 -4.30 4.00 3.35
C ALA A 222 -4.07 5.45 3.80
N SER A 223 -2.87 5.77 4.26
CA SER A 223 -2.56 7.12 4.73
C SER A 223 -1.08 7.46 4.66
N THR A 224 -0.81 8.76 4.54
CA THR A 224 0.51 9.36 4.68
C THR A 224 0.65 10.24 5.93
N GLY A 225 -0.36 10.23 6.81
CA GLY A 225 -0.38 10.99 8.06
C GLY A 225 -1.76 11.43 8.56
N VAL A 226 -2.81 11.34 7.73
CA VAL A 226 -4.18 11.58 8.18
C VAL A 226 -4.72 10.33 8.88
N GLU A 227 -5.21 10.49 10.10
CA GLU A 227 -5.83 9.41 10.86
C GLU A 227 -7.36 9.52 10.81
N LEU A 228 -8.04 8.42 10.48
CA LEU A 228 -9.49 8.27 10.58
C LEU A 228 -9.80 7.42 11.82
N THR A 229 -10.69 7.89 12.69
CA THR A 229 -11.16 7.11 13.84
C THR A 229 -12.32 6.19 13.49
N ASN A 230 -13.05 6.48 12.41
CA ASN A 230 -14.13 5.64 11.93
C ASN A 230 -14.31 5.78 10.41
N VAL A 231 -14.65 4.67 9.77
CA VAL A 231 -15.07 4.58 8.37
C VAL A 231 -16.27 3.64 8.34
N THR A 232 -17.44 4.16 8.00
CA THR A 232 -18.68 3.38 7.95
C THR A 232 -19.28 3.44 6.56
N VAL A 233 -19.71 2.28 6.07
CA VAL A 233 -20.51 2.14 4.85
C VAL A 233 -21.77 1.39 5.23
N LEU A 234 -22.87 2.13 5.44
CA LEU A 234 -24.14 1.57 5.91
C LEU A 234 -25.30 2.24 5.19
N GLY A 235 -26.29 1.45 4.74
CA GLY A 235 -27.49 1.98 4.08
C GLY A 235 -27.17 2.84 2.85
N GLY A 236 -26.14 2.47 2.08
CA GLY A 236 -25.69 3.25 0.92
C GLY A 236 -25.00 4.57 1.27
N THR A 237 -24.64 4.83 2.54
CA THR A 237 -23.93 6.04 2.96
C THR A 237 -22.53 5.71 3.45
N MET A 238 -21.53 6.38 2.87
CA MET A 238 -20.15 6.40 3.36
C MET A 238 -20.00 7.59 4.32
N ALA A 239 -19.57 7.33 5.56
CA ALA A 239 -19.34 8.33 6.59
C ALA A 239 -17.95 8.14 7.22
N LEU A 240 -17.24 9.25 7.43
CA LEU A 240 -15.89 9.25 8.02
C LEU A 240 -15.87 10.08 9.30
N ASP A 241 -15.10 9.64 10.29
CA ASP A 241 -14.68 10.47 11.41
C ASP A 241 -13.17 10.68 11.33
N ILE A 242 -12.73 11.93 11.17
CA ILE A 242 -11.33 12.30 11.02
C ILE A 242 -10.77 12.72 12.37
N LYS A 243 -9.63 12.13 12.77
CA LYS A 243 -8.88 12.56 13.96
C LYS A 243 -8.17 13.88 13.64
N PRO A 244 -8.52 14.99 14.29
CA PRO A 244 -7.88 16.27 14.00
C PRO A 244 -6.45 16.28 14.53
N SER A 245 -5.53 16.86 13.74
CA SER A 245 -4.24 17.32 14.23
C SER A 245 -4.46 18.47 15.23
N LYS A 246 -3.61 18.56 16.25
CA LYS A 246 -3.72 19.57 17.30
C LYS A 246 -3.76 20.97 16.66
N GLY A 247 -4.84 21.71 16.91
CA GLY A 247 -4.99 23.12 16.51
C GLY A 247 -5.54 23.40 15.11
N ALA A 248 -5.84 22.38 14.28
CA ALA A 248 -6.31 22.60 12.90
C ALA A 248 -7.58 21.83 12.48
N PRO A 249 -8.69 21.87 13.25
CA PRO A 249 -9.90 21.09 12.94
C PRO A 249 -10.61 21.53 11.65
N LYS A 250 -10.32 22.73 11.13
CA LYS A 250 -10.95 23.31 9.92
C LYS A 250 -10.12 23.12 8.64
N GLY A 251 -8.97 22.45 8.72
CA GLY A 251 -8.04 22.28 7.59
C GLY A 251 -8.26 21.02 6.75
N TYR A 252 -9.24 20.19 7.11
CA TYR A 252 -9.48 18.92 6.44
C TYR A 252 -10.48 19.07 5.31
N VAL A 253 -10.12 18.53 4.15
CA VAL A 253 -10.96 18.50 2.94
C VAL A 253 -11.14 17.06 2.51
N THR A 254 -12.38 16.63 2.38
CA THR A 254 -12.74 15.29 1.88
C THR A 254 -13.38 15.40 0.51
N GLU A 255 -12.88 14.60 -0.42
CA GLU A 255 -13.46 14.40 -1.73
C GLU A 255 -13.98 12.97 -1.82
N PHE A 256 -15.27 12.83 -2.12
CA PHE A 256 -15.86 11.54 -2.52
C PHE A 256 -15.73 11.41 -4.03
N ILE A 257 -15.24 10.27 -4.48
CA ILE A 257 -14.76 10.07 -5.85
C ILE A 257 -15.41 8.80 -6.41
N GLY A 258 -15.89 8.88 -7.66
CA GLY A 258 -16.44 7.74 -8.39
C GLY A 258 -15.86 7.59 -9.79
N LYS A 259 -16.57 6.88 -10.67
CA LYS A 259 -16.10 6.50 -12.01
C LYS A 259 -15.36 7.61 -12.75
N GLY A 260 -14.23 7.25 -13.34
CA GLY A 260 -13.29 8.12 -14.03
C GLY A 260 -12.47 9.03 -13.09
N GLY A 261 -12.48 8.77 -11.78
CA GLY A 261 -11.87 9.68 -10.80
C GLY A 261 -12.67 10.98 -10.61
N ARG A 262 -13.97 10.97 -10.92
CA ARG A 262 -14.83 12.15 -10.82
C ARG A 262 -15.11 12.48 -9.36
N VAL A 263 -14.82 13.71 -8.94
CA VAL A 263 -15.23 14.23 -7.64
C VAL A 263 -16.76 14.39 -7.63
N LEU A 264 -17.42 13.60 -6.80
CA LEU A 264 -18.87 13.55 -6.61
C LEU A 264 -19.35 14.60 -5.60
N SER A 265 -18.52 14.85 -4.60
CA SER A 265 -18.77 15.78 -3.50
C SER A 265 -17.44 16.19 -2.88
N ARG A 266 -17.34 17.46 -2.48
CA ARG A 266 -16.19 18.02 -1.76
C ARG A 266 -16.69 18.70 -0.50
N GLN A 267 -16.17 18.30 0.66
CA GLN A 267 -16.63 18.76 1.97
C GLN A 267 -15.45 19.17 2.84
N GLN A 268 -15.66 20.18 3.68
CA GLN A 268 -14.70 20.59 4.70
C GLN A 268 -15.18 20.13 6.08
N GLY A 269 -14.24 19.78 6.96
CA GLY A 269 -14.52 19.41 8.33
C GLY A 269 -14.15 17.96 8.64
N LEU A 270 -14.57 17.50 9.83
CA LEU A 270 -14.11 16.24 10.41
C LEU A 270 -15.08 15.07 10.27
N LYS A 271 -16.31 15.33 9.81
CA LYS A 271 -17.40 14.35 9.71
C LYS A 271 -18.07 14.34 8.32
N PRO A 272 -17.31 14.16 7.23
CA PRO A 272 -17.85 14.16 5.88
C PRO A 272 -18.73 12.91 5.65
N THR A 273 -19.77 13.07 4.83
CA THR A 273 -20.67 11.97 4.45
C THR A 273 -21.06 12.04 2.97
N TYR A 274 -21.30 10.88 2.36
CA TYR A 274 -21.83 10.78 1.01
C TYR A 274 -22.81 9.61 0.89
N THR A 275 -24.01 9.89 0.39
CA THR A 275 -25.01 8.88 0.08
C THR A 275 -24.97 8.56 -1.40
N VAL A 276 -24.83 7.27 -1.71
CA VAL A 276 -24.82 6.68 -3.05
C VAL A 276 -26.14 6.98 -3.78
N LYS A 277 -26.03 7.31 -5.06
CA LYS A 277 -27.15 7.68 -5.95
C LYS A 277 -27.45 6.61 -7.00
N GLY A 278 -26.52 5.69 -7.26
CA GLY A 278 -26.70 4.52 -8.14
C GLY A 278 -25.95 4.61 -9.46
N ASP A 279 -25.39 5.75 -9.85
CA ASP A 279 -24.73 5.95 -11.15
C ASP A 279 -23.20 6.14 -11.05
N GLU A 280 -22.66 6.05 -9.84
CA GLU A 280 -21.25 6.36 -9.55
C GLU A 280 -20.27 5.29 -10.04
N GLY A 281 -20.72 4.04 -10.20
CA GLY A 281 -19.90 2.86 -10.47
C GLY A 281 -19.08 2.38 -9.26
N TYR A 282 -18.40 3.30 -8.59
CA TYR A 282 -17.85 3.11 -7.25
C TYR A 282 -17.88 4.43 -6.47
N VAL A 283 -17.78 4.35 -5.15
CA VAL A 283 -17.51 5.50 -4.28
C VAL A 283 -16.32 5.19 -3.39
N ARG A 284 -15.28 6.01 -3.47
CA ARG A 284 -14.16 6.05 -2.52
C ARG A 284 -14.03 7.46 -1.94
N ALA A 285 -13.21 7.62 -0.91
CA ALA A 285 -12.92 8.95 -0.36
C ALA A 285 -11.42 9.23 -0.33
N ARG A 286 -11.06 10.50 -0.56
CA ARG A 286 -9.73 11.06 -0.32
C ARG A 286 -9.85 12.18 0.70
N VAL A 287 -9.11 12.11 1.79
CA VAL A 287 -9.07 13.13 2.84
C VAL A 287 -7.70 13.78 2.83
N ARG A 288 -7.64 15.09 2.58
CA ARG A 288 -6.41 15.89 2.67
C ARG A 288 -6.42 16.69 3.97
N GLY A 289 -5.34 16.56 4.74
CA GLY A 289 -5.08 17.34 5.94
C GLY A 289 -4.42 18.70 5.62
N PRO A 290 -4.37 19.60 6.61
CA PRO A 290 -3.77 20.93 6.46
C PRO A 290 -2.26 20.92 6.20
N ASP A 291 -1.59 19.82 6.54
CA ASP A 291 -0.15 19.59 6.34
C ASP A 291 0.16 18.92 4.98
N GLY A 292 -0.84 18.78 4.11
CA GLY A 292 -0.71 18.13 2.81
C GLY A 292 -0.71 16.60 2.87
N LYS A 293 -0.77 15.99 4.06
CA LYS A 293 -0.92 14.55 4.20
C LYS A 293 -2.30 14.11 3.76
N THR A 294 -2.39 12.88 3.27
CA THR A 294 -3.61 12.35 2.65
C THR A 294 -3.94 10.97 3.19
N ALA A 295 -5.23 10.69 3.38
CA ALA A 295 -5.78 9.35 3.56
C ALA A 295 -6.72 8.99 2.40
N TRP A 296 -6.76 7.71 2.05
CA TRP A 296 -7.61 7.15 1.01
C TRP A 296 -8.42 5.98 1.60
N VAL A 297 -9.73 6.07 1.47
CA VAL A 297 -10.67 5.02 1.85
C VAL A 297 -10.94 4.14 0.64
N GLN A 298 -11.06 2.83 0.84
CA GLN A 298 -11.28 1.89 -0.26
C GLN A 298 -12.60 2.12 -1.00
N PRO A 299 -12.66 1.79 -2.31
CA PRO A 299 -13.86 1.91 -3.11
C PRO A 299 -14.93 0.92 -2.65
N VAL A 300 -16.16 1.42 -2.58
CA VAL A 300 -17.37 0.60 -2.47
C VAL A 300 -18.00 0.54 -3.85
N ARG A 301 -18.23 -0.66 -4.36
CA ARG A 301 -18.94 -0.85 -5.63
C ARG A 301 -20.38 -0.38 -5.51
N VAL A 302 -20.81 0.40 -6.48
CA VAL A 302 -22.20 0.79 -6.65
C VAL A 302 -22.72 -0.02 -7.83
N GLY A 303 -23.59 -0.98 -7.54
CA GLY A 303 -24.27 -1.73 -8.57
C GLY A 303 -25.23 -0.84 -9.37
N PRO A 304 -25.50 -1.17 -10.64
CA PRO A 304 -26.70 -0.68 -11.33
C PRO A 304 -27.99 -1.15 -10.63
#